data_AF-A0A6M8HUQ5-F1
#
_entry.id   AF-A0A6M8HUQ5-F1
#
_cell.length_a   1.000
_cell.length_b   1.000
_cell.length_c   1.000
_cell.angle_alpha   90.00
_cell.angle_beta   90.00
_cell.angle_gamma   90.00
#
_symmetry.space_group_name_H-M   'P 1'
#
loop_
_entity.id
_entity.type
_entity.pdbx_description
1 polymer ?
#
loop_
_entity_poly.entity_id
_entity_poly.type
_entity_poly.pdbx_seq_one_letter_code
_entity_poly.pdbx_strand_id
1 'polypeptide(L)'
;MTSPADVRWAYKYYLGRDPEDAGVIDFYVEATKGLIDTLRGALFDSEEAQENAGCFSPQGEFCIWRPGRKKILIIGNCIGPNLGRTLAAMADASIYAIDILRTAATPLAISPFIDDADYVLAPNLGEEFGLLAGKALRDRLGDRLAFYTLTFFAGVHPDVTYLGVRGKRFHSPLGDYHSRIVVRSFVRDQSSSDCRRLFLDNSLSEGDHRRTYAESVEEYLRREGDSDIRISDWLFKEIRQQPLLYTVNHPTTAVLTEIARNACLWFGLGWVLPVPVLTSNDLSRDIIWPVHRVVAMQVGLEYSTQDVFWVNRYVMDLDEFIWRSYRLYANQDRQEFAAAAATRGLA
;
A
#
# COMPACT_ATOMS: atom_id res chain seq x y z
N MET A 1 24.72 11.20 13.27
CA MET A 1 25.46 10.37 14.22
C MET A 1 26.89 10.33 13.72
N THR A 2 27.82 10.97 14.44
CA THR A 2 29.23 11.12 14.02
C THR A 2 30.20 11.05 15.20
N SER A 3 29.75 10.60 16.36
CA SER A 3 30.58 10.50 17.57
C SER A 3 30.47 9.13 18.23
N PRO A 4 31.48 8.71 19.01
CA PRO A 4 31.41 7.52 19.86
C PRO A 4 30.19 7.46 20.77
N ALA A 5 29.68 8.62 21.22
CA ALA A 5 28.47 8.70 22.05
C ALA A 5 27.21 8.31 21.27
N ASP A 6 27.13 8.67 19.99
CA ASP A 6 25.99 8.33 19.13
C ASP A 6 25.90 6.82 18.86
N VAL A 7 27.05 6.17 18.64
CA VAL A 7 27.11 4.71 18.44
C VAL A 7 26.65 3.97 19.71
N ARG A 8 27.14 4.41 20.88
CA ARG A 8 26.71 3.84 22.16
C ARG A 8 25.22 4.05 22.43
N TRP A 9 24.70 5.24 22.11
CA TRP A 9 23.27 5.51 22.20
C TRP A 9 22.47 4.58 21.28
N ALA A 10 22.89 4.41 20.02
CA ALA A 10 22.21 3.53 19.06
C ALA A 10 22.22 2.06 19.51
N TYR A 11 23.33 1.54 20.01
CA TYR A 11 23.40 0.19 20.58
C TYR A 11 22.44 0.01 21.77
N LYS A 12 22.39 0.97 22.69
CA LYS A 12 21.44 0.91 23.82
C LYS A 12 19.99 1.00 23.37
N TYR A 13 19.74 1.84 22.38
CA TYR A 13 18.39 2.07 21.88
C TYR A 13 17.85 0.89 21.07
N TYR A 14 18.66 0.32 20.16
CA TYR A 14 18.22 -0.74 19.25
C TYR A 14 18.48 -2.16 19.77
N LEU A 15 19.54 -2.37 20.56
CA LEU A 15 19.95 -3.68 21.05
C LEU A 15 19.87 -3.84 22.57
N GLY A 16 19.53 -2.77 23.30
CA GLY A 16 19.41 -2.82 24.76
C GLY A 16 20.73 -3.03 25.52
N ARG A 17 21.89 -2.90 24.86
CA ARG A 17 23.22 -3.13 25.46
C ARG A 17 24.28 -2.14 24.99
N ASP A 18 25.46 -2.19 25.59
CA ASP A 18 26.65 -1.46 25.12
C ASP A 18 27.33 -2.22 23.94
N PRO A 19 28.08 -1.52 23.06
CA PRO A 19 28.92 -2.14 22.03
C PRO A 19 29.95 -3.10 22.65
N GLU A 20 30.35 -4.11 21.88
CA GLU A 20 31.25 -5.19 22.31
C GLU A 20 32.59 -4.64 22.81
N ASP A 21 33.17 -3.70 22.08
CA ASP A 21 34.42 -3.04 22.43
C ASP A 21 34.59 -1.68 21.71
N ALA A 22 35.73 -1.02 21.96
CA ALA A 22 36.06 0.26 21.35
C ALA A 22 36.29 0.18 19.82
N GLY A 23 36.75 -0.97 19.30
CA GLY A 23 36.98 -1.18 17.88
C GLY A 23 35.68 -1.19 17.07
N VAL A 24 34.60 -1.74 17.63
CA VAL A 24 33.25 -1.67 17.02
C VAL A 24 32.76 -0.23 16.94
N ILE A 25 33.01 0.56 17.98
CA ILE A 25 32.65 1.99 18.00
C ILE A 25 33.41 2.75 16.93
N ASP A 26 34.72 2.55 16.85
CA ASP A 26 35.58 3.24 15.87
C ASP A 26 35.22 2.85 14.43
N PHE A 27 34.90 1.58 14.18
CA PHE A 27 34.42 1.10 12.89
C PHE A 27 33.17 1.85 12.43
N TYR A 28 32.16 1.96 13.29
CA TYR A 28 30.91 2.65 12.93
C TYR A 28 31.06 4.16 12.86
N VAL A 29 31.88 4.78 13.70
CA VAL A 29 32.19 6.23 13.59
C VAL A 29 32.87 6.52 12.24
N GLU A 30 33.77 5.64 11.78
CA GLU A 30 34.43 5.78 10.49
C GLU A 30 33.49 5.49 9.31
N ALA A 31 32.70 4.41 9.39
CA ALA A 31 31.77 4.00 8.34
C ALA A 31 30.57 4.95 8.16
N THR A 32 30.23 5.73 9.18
CA THR A 32 29.10 6.68 9.16
C THR A 32 29.48 8.10 8.78
N LYS A 33 30.73 8.37 8.36
CA LYS A 33 31.19 9.68 7.84
C LYS A 33 30.36 10.15 6.64
N GLY A 34 29.16 10.67 6.91
CA GLY A 34 28.20 11.23 5.94
C GLY A 34 26.91 10.43 5.70
N LEU A 35 26.78 9.19 6.19
CA LEU A 35 25.63 8.32 5.90
C LEU A 35 25.04 7.76 7.20
N ILE A 36 24.08 8.48 7.77
CA ILE A 36 23.32 8.07 8.97
C ILE A 36 22.57 6.74 8.74
N ASP A 37 22.16 6.47 7.50
CA ASP A 37 21.44 5.25 7.15
C ASP A 37 22.28 3.98 7.32
N THR A 38 23.62 4.06 7.33
CA THR A 38 24.49 2.88 7.45
C THR A 38 24.49 2.28 8.86
N LEU A 39 24.55 3.11 9.91
CA LEU A 39 24.47 2.62 11.29
C LEU A 39 23.05 2.23 11.67
N ARG A 40 22.06 3.02 11.22
CA ARG A 40 20.66 2.65 11.41
C ARG A 40 20.40 1.31 10.74
N GLY A 41 20.72 1.13 9.46
CA GLY A 41 20.53 -0.14 8.76
C GLY A 41 21.31 -1.27 9.42
N ALA A 42 22.60 -1.09 9.69
CA ALA A 42 23.42 -2.14 10.27
C ALA A 42 22.93 -2.62 11.65
N LEU A 43 22.43 -1.72 12.51
CA LEU A 43 21.91 -2.11 13.82
C LEU A 43 20.44 -2.48 13.78
N PHE A 44 19.59 -1.68 13.15
CA PHE A 44 18.14 -1.93 13.06
C PHE A 44 17.79 -3.18 12.25
N ASP A 45 18.57 -3.46 11.20
CA ASP A 45 18.41 -4.66 10.38
C ASP A 45 19.30 -5.82 10.88
N SER A 46 20.00 -5.68 12.02
CA SER A 46 20.76 -6.79 12.60
C SER A 46 19.83 -7.87 13.15
N GLU A 47 20.25 -9.13 13.05
CA GLU A 47 19.51 -10.28 13.61
C GLU A 47 19.22 -10.08 15.10
N GLU A 48 20.16 -9.48 15.83
CA GLU A 48 20.00 -9.18 17.26
C GLU A 48 18.98 -8.06 17.53
N ALA A 49 18.94 -6.98 16.73
CA ALA A 49 17.87 -5.99 16.85
C ALA A 49 16.52 -6.60 16.49
N GLN A 50 16.49 -7.50 15.51
CA GLN A 50 15.28 -8.21 15.11
C GLN A 50 14.78 -9.12 16.24
N GLU A 51 15.69 -9.81 16.95
CA GLU A 51 15.40 -10.63 18.12
C GLU A 51 14.94 -9.77 19.32
N ASN A 52 15.65 -8.68 19.62
CA ASN A 52 15.33 -7.80 20.76
C ASN A 52 14.09 -6.93 20.52
N ALA A 53 13.80 -6.53 19.29
CA ALA A 53 12.58 -5.81 18.92
C ALA A 53 11.36 -6.73 18.81
N GLY A 54 11.54 -8.06 18.88
CA GLY A 54 10.46 -9.05 18.93
C GLY A 54 9.65 -9.23 17.63
N CYS A 55 9.99 -8.55 16.54
CA CYS A 55 9.57 -8.76 15.13
C CYS A 55 9.61 -7.43 14.36
N PHE A 56 10.33 -7.43 13.22
CA PHE A 56 10.12 -6.61 12.00
C PHE A 56 10.06 -5.06 12.06
N SER A 57 10.61 -4.48 10.98
CA SER A 57 10.69 -3.05 10.61
C SER A 57 9.38 -2.24 10.78
N PRO A 58 9.40 -0.88 10.75
CA PRO A 58 8.54 0.08 11.49
C PRO A 58 7.04 0.15 11.11
N GLN A 59 6.42 -0.97 10.73
CA GLN A 59 5.00 -1.08 10.42
C GLN A 59 4.45 -2.28 11.16
N GLY A 60 4.38 -2.12 12.47
CA GLY A 60 3.92 -3.15 13.40
C GLY A 60 4.14 -2.82 14.87
N GLU A 61 4.31 -1.55 15.29
CA GLU A 61 4.63 -1.13 16.68
C GLU A 61 3.60 -1.55 17.77
N PHE A 62 2.66 -2.44 17.45
CA PHE A 62 1.72 -3.08 18.37
C PHE A 62 2.09 -4.55 18.65
N CYS A 63 3.38 -4.94 18.59
CA CYS A 63 3.87 -6.32 18.74
C CYS A 63 3.60 -6.99 20.09
N ILE A 64 2.92 -6.34 21.04
CA ILE A 64 2.64 -6.93 22.36
C ILE A 64 1.14 -6.91 22.60
N TRP A 65 0.56 -8.10 22.77
CA TRP A 65 -0.83 -8.24 23.17
C TRP A 65 -1.04 -7.57 24.54
N ARG A 66 -1.98 -6.62 24.61
CA ARG A 66 -2.40 -6.03 25.89
C ARG A 66 -3.08 -7.13 26.73
N PRO A 67 -2.65 -7.36 27.98
CA PRO A 67 -3.27 -8.36 28.85
C PRO A 67 -4.78 -8.11 29.02
N GLY A 68 -5.57 -9.19 29.00
CA GLY A 68 -7.02 -9.13 29.22
C GLY A 68 -7.84 -8.52 28.08
N ARG A 69 -7.22 -8.19 26.93
CA ARG A 69 -7.91 -7.66 25.75
C ARG A 69 -7.99 -8.70 24.64
N LYS A 70 -9.04 -8.62 23.82
CA LYS A 70 -9.17 -9.44 22.61
C LYS A 70 -8.03 -9.17 21.65
N LYS A 71 -7.45 -10.23 21.10
CA LYS A 71 -6.30 -10.19 20.17
C LYS A 71 -6.79 -10.33 18.74
N ILE A 72 -6.46 -9.36 17.90
CA ILE A 72 -6.84 -9.35 16.49
C ILE A 72 -5.58 -9.29 15.66
N LEU A 73 -5.38 -10.32 14.84
CA LEU A 73 -4.36 -10.32 13.80
C LEU A 73 -4.98 -9.82 12.48
N ILE A 74 -4.32 -8.87 11.83
CA ILE A 74 -4.70 -8.37 10.51
C ILE A 74 -3.63 -8.76 9.51
N ILE A 75 -4.03 -9.48 8.47
CA ILE A 75 -3.18 -9.84 7.34
C ILE A 75 -3.62 -8.96 6.17
N GLY A 76 -2.67 -8.35 5.48
CA GLY A 76 -2.95 -7.55 4.28
C GLY A 76 -1.69 -7.26 3.51
N ASN A 77 -1.79 -6.52 2.41
CA ASN A 77 -0.62 -5.87 1.78
C ASN A 77 -0.34 -4.54 2.50
N CYS A 78 -0.01 -3.47 1.76
CA CYS A 78 0.07 -2.12 2.28
C CYS A 78 -1.21 -1.64 3.01
N ILE A 79 -2.38 -2.26 2.75
CA ILE A 79 -3.64 -1.98 3.45
C ILE A 79 -3.63 -2.50 4.90
N GLY A 80 -3.00 -3.66 5.16
CA GLY A 80 -3.05 -4.37 6.45
C GLY A 80 -2.61 -3.49 7.62
N PRO A 81 -1.37 -2.94 7.62
CA PRO A 81 -0.90 -2.05 8.68
C PRO A 81 -1.77 -0.80 8.88
N ASN A 82 -2.29 -0.20 7.81
CA ASN A 82 -3.14 0.99 7.89
C ASN A 82 -4.53 0.69 8.45
N LEU A 83 -5.09 -0.47 8.09
CA LEU A 83 -6.32 -0.99 8.70
C LEU A 83 -6.10 -1.31 10.18
N GLY A 84 -4.94 -1.86 10.55
CA GLY A 84 -4.56 -2.12 11.95
C GLY A 84 -4.55 -0.87 12.81
N ARG A 85 -3.93 0.22 12.33
CA ARG A 85 -3.95 1.51 13.04
C ARG A 85 -5.36 2.08 13.17
N THR A 86 -6.17 1.94 12.11
CA THR A 86 -7.56 2.39 12.13
C THR A 86 -8.37 1.60 13.17
N LEU A 87 -8.27 0.27 13.17
CA LEU A 87 -8.96 -0.60 14.12
C LEU A 87 -8.49 -0.36 15.57
N ALA A 88 -7.18 -0.15 15.78
CA ALA A 88 -6.61 0.16 17.09
C ALA A 88 -7.12 1.49 17.67
N ALA A 89 -7.44 2.47 16.80
CA ALA A 89 -8.05 3.73 17.20
C ALA A 89 -9.56 3.62 17.48
N MET A 90 -10.22 2.58 16.96
CA MET A 90 -11.67 2.40 17.03
C MET A 90 -12.12 1.43 18.12
N ALA A 91 -11.36 0.36 18.36
CA ALA A 91 -11.77 -0.76 19.19
C ALA A 91 -10.86 -0.95 20.42
N ASP A 92 -11.45 -1.40 21.52
CA ASP A 92 -10.72 -1.77 22.74
C ASP A 92 -10.14 -3.19 22.64
N ALA A 93 -9.26 -3.40 21.65
CA ALA A 93 -8.65 -4.68 21.32
C ALA A 93 -7.13 -4.55 21.08
N SER A 94 -6.37 -5.61 21.36
CA SER A 94 -4.95 -5.69 21.00
C SER A 94 -4.84 -6.03 19.52
N ILE A 95 -4.28 -5.13 18.72
CA ILE A 95 -4.20 -5.28 17.27
C ILE A 95 -2.77 -5.58 16.86
N TYR A 96 -2.57 -6.58 16.02
CA TYR A 96 -1.31 -6.82 15.34
C TYR A 96 -1.57 -6.92 13.84
N ALA A 97 -0.81 -6.21 13.01
CA ALA A 97 -1.07 -6.13 11.58
C ALA A 97 0.21 -6.37 10.77
N ILE A 98 0.11 -7.16 9.71
CA ILE A 98 1.24 -7.53 8.86
C ILE A 98 1.02 -7.15 7.40
N ASP A 99 2.11 -6.80 6.72
CA ASP A 99 2.19 -6.69 5.26
C ASP A 99 2.73 -7.99 4.67
N ILE A 100 1.87 -8.72 3.97
CA ILE A 100 2.15 -10.01 3.36
C ILE A 100 3.25 -9.94 2.30
N LEU A 101 3.42 -8.81 1.62
CA LEU A 101 4.50 -8.71 0.63
C LEU A 101 5.87 -8.66 1.29
N ARG A 102 5.93 -8.24 2.56
CA ARG A 102 7.16 -8.22 3.36
C ARG A 102 7.34 -9.52 4.13
N THR A 103 6.26 -10.18 4.55
CA THR A 103 6.31 -11.42 5.35
C THR A 103 6.23 -12.71 4.52
N ALA A 104 5.93 -12.64 3.22
CA ALA A 104 5.87 -13.81 2.33
C ALA A 104 7.19 -14.59 2.23
N ALA A 105 8.32 -13.96 2.56
CA ALA A 105 9.61 -14.66 2.64
C ALA A 105 9.74 -15.55 3.89
N THR A 106 8.94 -15.32 4.93
CA THR A 106 9.01 -16.02 6.23
C THR A 106 7.62 -16.28 6.84
N PRO A 107 6.69 -16.96 6.15
CA PRO A 107 5.31 -17.16 6.63
C PRO A 107 5.21 -18.04 7.89
N LEU A 108 6.25 -18.80 8.23
CA LEU A 108 6.30 -19.55 9.49
C LEU A 108 6.46 -18.63 10.71
N ALA A 109 7.10 -17.47 10.56
CA ALA A 109 7.35 -16.54 11.65
C ALA A 109 6.06 -15.94 12.23
N ILE A 110 4.99 -15.88 11.44
CA ILE A 110 3.69 -15.34 11.87
C ILE A 110 2.75 -16.41 12.44
N SER A 111 3.10 -17.69 12.34
CA SER A 111 2.29 -18.81 12.80
C SER A 111 1.89 -18.71 14.29
N PRO A 112 2.80 -18.34 15.21
CA PRO A 112 2.44 -18.17 16.62
C PRO A 112 1.38 -17.07 16.84
N PHE A 113 1.45 -15.98 16.09
CA PHE A 113 0.46 -14.89 16.18
C PHE A 113 -0.90 -15.29 15.64
N ILE A 114 -0.93 -16.13 14.59
CA ILE A 114 -2.18 -16.69 14.06
C ILE A 114 -2.86 -17.57 15.11
N ASP A 115 -2.10 -18.43 15.79
CA ASP A 115 -2.66 -19.34 16.79
C ASP A 115 -3.15 -18.61 18.04
N ASP A 116 -2.39 -17.61 18.51
CA ASP A 116 -2.67 -16.87 19.73
C ASP A 116 -3.75 -15.78 19.57
N ALA A 117 -4.13 -15.42 18.34
CA ALA A 117 -5.18 -14.44 18.09
C ALA A 117 -6.59 -14.99 18.41
N ASP A 118 -7.44 -14.15 19.04
CA ASP A 118 -8.87 -14.43 19.18
C ASP A 118 -9.57 -14.35 17.82
N TYR A 119 -9.15 -13.38 16.99
CA TYR A 119 -9.72 -13.11 15.67
C TYR A 119 -8.63 -12.83 14.64
N VAL A 120 -8.88 -13.22 13.40
CA VAL A 120 -8.02 -12.94 12.26
C VAL A 120 -8.85 -12.26 11.17
N LEU A 121 -8.36 -11.12 10.70
CA LEU A 121 -8.92 -10.39 9.56
C LEU A 121 -7.92 -10.48 8.41
N ALA A 122 -8.29 -11.12 7.31
CA ALA A 122 -7.37 -11.37 6.19
C ALA A 122 -8.06 -11.16 4.84
N PRO A 123 -7.34 -10.93 3.74
CA PRO A 123 -7.92 -11.11 2.42
C PRO A 123 -8.04 -12.60 2.08
N ASN A 124 -8.99 -12.93 1.21
CA ASN A 124 -9.07 -14.28 0.65
C ASN A 124 -7.99 -14.46 -0.43
N LEU A 125 -6.84 -14.99 -0.02
CA LEU A 125 -5.66 -15.17 -0.88
C LEU A 125 -5.68 -16.51 -1.59
N GLY A 126 -5.08 -16.55 -2.79
CA GLY A 126 -4.91 -17.78 -3.56
C GLY A 126 -3.97 -18.79 -2.90
N GLU A 127 -3.99 -20.02 -3.42
CA GLU A 127 -3.21 -21.15 -2.89
C GLU A 127 -1.70 -20.91 -2.92
N GLU A 128 -1.21 -20.04 -3.81
CA GLU A 128 0.20 -19.68 -3.91
C GLU A 128 0.77 -19.01 -2.64
N PHE A 129 -0.11 -18.55 -1.73
CA PHE A 129 0.27 -17.96 -0.44
C PHE A 129 0.42 -19.01 0.68
N GLY A 130 0.28 -20.31 0.39
CA GLY A 130 0.57 -21.40 1.32
C GLY A 130 -0.23 -21.30 2.62
N LEU A 131 0.44 -21.17 3.77
CA LEU A 131 -0.19 -21.05 5.08
C LEU A 131 -1.10 -19.82 5.23
N LEU A 132 -0.95 -18.83 4.36
CA LEU A 132 -1.77 -17.63 4.32
C LEU A 132 -2.87 -17.67 3.26
N ALA A 133 -2.95 -18.75 2.48
CA ALA A 133 -4.04 -18.95 1.54
C ALA A 133 -5.39 -18.99 2.28
N GLY A 134 -6.45 -18.48 1.64
CA GLY A 134 -7.76 -18.38 2.27
C GLY A 134 -8.29 -19.73 2.75
N LYS A 135 -8.15 -20.78 1.93
CA LYS A 135 -8.54 -22.14 2.33
C LYS A 135 -7.77 -22.62 3.57
N ALA A 136 -6.45 -22.45 3.59
CA ALA A 136 -5.59 -22.87 4.70
C ALA A 136 -5.93 -22.12 6.00
N LEU A 137 -6.15 -20.81 5.92
CA LEU A 137 -6.58 -20.01 7.07
C LEU A 137 -7.96 -20.46 7.57
N ARG A 138 -8.92 -20.70 6.67
CA ARG A 138 -10.29 -21.11 7.05
C ARG A 138 -10.30 -22.49 7.71
N ASP A 139 -9.55 -23.45 7.16
CA ASP A 139 -9.39 -24.79 7.75
C ASP A 139 -8.75 -24.71 9.16
N ARG A 140 -7.82 -23.78 9.38
CA ARG A 140 -7.10 -23.60 10.66
C ARG A 140 -7.91 -22.84 11.72
N LEU A 141 -8.66 -21.82 11.31
CA LEU A 141 -9.22 -20.82 12.22
C LEU A 141 -10.74 -20.93 12.41
N GLY A 142 -11.47 -21.49 11.44
CA GLY A 142 -12.93 -21.54 11.46
C GLY A 142 -13.55 -20.16 11.70
N ASP A 143 -14.40 -20.06 12.71
CA ASP A 143 -15.15 -18.84 13.06
C ASP A 143 -14.28 -17.69 13.59
N ARG A 144 -13.00 -17.94 13.88
CA ARG A 144 -12.05 -16.87 14.25
C ARG A 144 -11.63 -16.03 13.04
N LEU A 145 -11.89 -16.48 11.81
CA LEU A 145 -11.47 -15.81 10.58
C LEU A 145 -12.61 -15.00 9.96
N ALA A 146 -12.31 -13.79 9.53
CA ALA A 146 -13.15 -13.01 8.62
C ALA A 146 -12.34 -12.57 7.41
N PHE A 147 -12.90 -12.70 6.22
CA PHE A 147 -12.31 -12.17 5.00
C PHE A 147 -12.77 -10.75 4.69
N TYR A 148 -11.84 -9.88 4.28
CA TYR A 148 -12.15 -8.58 3.67
C TYR A 148 -11.58 -8.49 2.26
N THR A 149 -12.16 -7.62 1.44
CA THR A 149 -11.68 -7.39 0.07
C THR A 149 -10.52 -6.39 0.06
N LEU A 150 -9.36 -6.79 -0.47
CA LEU A 150 -8.29 -5.83 -0.80
C LEU A 150 -8.82 -4.85 -1.82
N THR A 151 -8.75 -3.56 -1.48
CA THR A 151 -9.23 -2.51 -2.37
C THR A 151 -8.37 -2.46 -3.63
N PHE A 152 -8.98 -2.78 -4.77
CA PHE A 152 -8.45 -2.51 -6.10
C PHE A 152 -9.62 -2.08 -6.98
N PHE A 153 -9.62 -0.82 -7.43
CA PHE A 153 -10.70 -0.25 -8.22
C PHE A 153 -10.13 0.82 -9.17
N ALA A 154 -10.11 0.50 -10.47
CA ALA A 154 -9.54 1.39 -11.49
C ALA A 154 -10.56 2.40 -12.04
N GLY A 155 -11.84 2.28 -11.70
CA GLY A 155 -12.92 3.07 -12.29
C GLY A 155 -12.79 4.59 -12.14
N VAL A 156 -12.08 5.07 -11.10
CA VAL A 156 -11.79 6.51 -10.90
C VAL A 156 -10.37 6.91 -11.31
N HIS A 157 -9.52 5.94 -11.66
CA HIS A 157 -8.14 6.14 -12.13
C HIS A 157 -7.84 5.25 -13.35
N PRO A 158 -8.62 5.31 -14.44
CA PRO A 158 -8.52 4.36 -15.56
C PRO A 158 -7.21 4.47 -16.33
N ASP A 159 -6.51 5.60 -16.20
CA ASP A 159 -5.20 5.83 -16.82
C ASP A 159 -4.04 5.15 -16.07
N VAL A 160 -4.26 4.68 -14.84
CA VAL A 160 -3.20 4.03 -14.05
C VAL A 160 -2.96 2.61 -14.54
N THR A 161 -1.68 2.26 -14.76
CA THR A 161 -1.28 0.90 -15.14
C THR A 161 0.07 0.50 -14.56
N TYR A 162 0.40 -0.78 -14.67
CA TYR A 162 1.71 -1.34 -14.34
C TYR A 162 2.40 -1.86 -15.61
N LEU A 163 3.68 -1.58 -15.78
CA LEU A 163 4.49 -2.13 -16.87
C LEU A 163 5.47 -3.18 -16.35
N GLY A 164 5.50 -4.34 -17.00
CA GLY A 164 6.33 -5.48 -16.60
C GLY A 164 5.65 -6.42 -15.59
N VAL A 165 6.43 -7.38 -15.09
CA VAL A 165 5.98 -8.40 -14.13
C VAL A 165 6.31 -7.97 -12.69
N ARG A 166 5.54 -8.46 -11.71
CA ARG A 166 5.76 -8.14 -10.29
C ARG A 166 7.22 -8.42 -9.88
N GLY A 167 7.86 -7.45 -9.22
CA GLY A 167 9.27 -7.52 -8.82
C GLY A 167 10.29 -7.16 -9.90
N LYS A 168 9.86 -7.00 -11.16
CA LYS A 168 10.68 -6.51 -12.29
C LYS A 168 9.89 -5.50 -13.11
N ARG A 169 9.19 -4.60 -12.42
CA ARG A 169 8.41 -3.55 -13.08
C ARG A 169 9.33 -2.42 -13.52
N PHE A 170 8.95 -1.77 -14.62
CA PHE A 170 9.53 -0.49 -14.95
C PHE A 170 9.07 0.55 -13.92
N HIS A 171 9.87 1.60 -13.76
CA HIS A 171 9.53 2.71 -12.87
C HIS A 171 9.16 3.96 -13.66
N SER A 172 8.23 4.72 -13.09
CA SER A 172 7.87 6.08 -13.46
C SER A 172 8.25 7.04 -12.32
N PRO A 173 7.98 8.35 -12.45
CA PRO A 173 8.12 9.30 -11.34
C PRO A 173 7.26 8.95 -10.11
N LEU A 174 6.27 8.07 -10.28
CA LEU A 174 5.34 7.59 -9.26
C LEU A 174 5.58 6.10 -8.94
N GLY A 175 6.85 5.67 -8.96
CA GLY A 175 7.23 4.29 -8.66
C GLY A 175 6.70 3.32 -9.72
N ASP A 176 5.93 2.32 -9.30
CA ASP A 176 5.39 1.28 -10.18
C ASP A 176 4.19 1.73 -11.04
N TYR A 177 3.56 2.87 -10.72
CA TYR A 177 2.37 3.33 -11.44
C TYR A 177 2.75 4.14 -12.67
N HIS A 178 2.18 3.79 -13.82
CA HIS A 178 2.35 4.50 -15.08
C HIS A 178 1.02 5.09 -15.56
N SER A 179 1.10 6.16 -16.34
CA SER A 179 -0.02 6.64 -17.14
C SER A 179 -0.07 5.90 -18.47
N ARG A 180 -1.22 5.32 -18.81
CA ARG A 180 -1.46 4.68 -20.12
C ARG A 180 -1.27 5.70 -21.25
N ILE A 181 -1.74 6.93 -21.07
CA ILE A 181 -1.56 8.02 -22.02
C ILE A 181 -0.06 8.32 -22.25
N VAL A 182 0.71 8.51 -21.18
CA VAL A 182 2.14 8.85 -21.28
C VAL A 182 2.93 7.72 -21.93
N VAL A 183 2.68 6.47 -21.51
CA VAL A 183 3.33 5.29 -22.08
C VAL A 183 3.04 5.17 -23.57
N ARG A 184 1.76 5.24 -23.96
CA ARG A 184 1.32 5.14 -25.36
C ARG A 184 1.93 6.25 -26.21
N SER A 185 1.97 7.47 -25.69
CA SER A 185 2.57 8.61 -26.38
C SER A 185 4.07 8.40 -26.61
N PHE A 186 4.78 7.94 -25.57
CA PHE A 186 6.22 7.68 -25.65
C PHE A 186 6.58 6.58 -26.65
N VAL A 187 5.89 5.42 -26.60
CA VAL A 187 6.19 4.30 -27.52
C VAL A 187 5.85 4.59 -28.98
N ARG A 188 5.04 5.63 -29.23
CA ARG A 188 4.67 6.14 -30.56
C ARG A 188 5.53 7.32 -31.02
N ASP A 189 6.63 7.60 -30.32
CA ASP A 189 7.53 8.72 -30.61
C ASP A 189 6.83 10.09 -30.66
N GLN A 190 5.72 10.25 -29.93
CA GLN A 190 5.03 11.53 -29.83
C GLN A 190 5.78 12.46 -28.87
N SER A 191 5.69 13.77 -29.06
CA SER A 191 6.34 14.73 -28.17
C SER A 191 5.63 14.84 -26.82
N SER A 192 6.31 15.36 -25.78
CA SER A 192 5.65 15.66 -24.49
C SER A 192 4.50 16.66 -24.64
N SER A 193 4.60 17.60 -25.60
CA SER A 193 3.51 18.51 -25.93
C SER A 193 2.30 17.80 -26.55
N ASP A 194 2.53 16.82 -27.42
CA ASP A 194 1.45 16.02 -28.00
C ASP A 194 0.80 15.16 -26.91
N CYS A 195 1.62 14.53 -26.06
CA CYS A 195 1.16 13.80 -24.89
C CYS A 195 0.26 14.64 -23.98
N ARG A 196 0.65 15.90 -23.72
CA ARG A 196 -0.15 16.80 -22.89
C ARG A 196 -1.53 17.06 -23.47
N ARG A 197 -1.64 17.19 -24.80
CA ARG A 197 -2.93 17.38 -25.48
C ARG A 197 -3.85 16.18 -25.29
N LEU A 198 -3.29 14.97 -25.21
CA LEU A 198 -4.07 13.75 -24.98
C LEU A 198 -4.80 13.70 -23.63
N PHE A 199 -4.31 14.42 -22.61
CA PHE A 199 -5.03 14.60 -21.33
C PHE A 199 -6.19 15.60 -21.44
N LEU A 200 -6.08 16.58 -22.34
CA LEU A 200 -7.12 17.60 -22.57
C LEU A 200 -8.23 17.08 -23.50
N ASP A 201 -7.83 16.37 -24.56
CA ASP A 201 -8.70 15.96 -25.66
C ASP A 201 -9.47 14.66 -25.37
N ASN A 202 -9.38 14.14 -24.13
CA ASN A 202 -9.96 12.85 -23.75
C ASN A 202 -9.53 11.70 -24.67
N SER A 203 -8.22 11.52 -24.85
CA SER A 203 -7.67 10.54 -25.80
C SER A 203 -7.94 9.07 -25.45
N LEU A 204 -8.28 8.77 -24.20
CA LEU A 204 -8.94 7.53 -23.82
C LEU A 204 -10.42 7.69 -24.17
N SER A 205 -10.92 6.88 -25.09
CA SER A 205 -12.24 7.10 -25.67
C SER A 205 -13.32 7.10 -24.58
N GLU A 206 -14.43 7.83 -24.76
CA GLU A 206 -15.52 7.87 -23.76
C GLU A 206 -16.03 6.46 -23.40
N GLY A 207 -15.95 5.53 -24.36
CA GLY A 207 -16.28 4.12 -24.15
C GLY A 207 -15.31 3.38 -23.24
N ASP A 208 -14.06 3.84 -23.11
CA ASP A 208 -13.03 3.20 -22.28
C ASP A 208 -13.23 3.51 -20.80
N HIS A 209 -13.50 4.76 -20.41
CA HIS A 209 -13.66 5.11 -18.98
C HIS A 209 -14.91 4.49 -18.36
N ARG A 210 -16.06 4.58 -19.03
CA ARG A 210 -17.31 3.96 -18.55
C ARG A 210 -17.18 2.44 -18.45
N ARG A 211 -16.49 1.83 -19.41
CA ARG A 211 -16.19 0.39 -19.41
C ARG A 211 -15.28 0.02 -18.26
N THR A 212 -14.14 0.70 -18.09
CA THR A 212 -13.22 0.44 -16.96
C THR A 212 -13.92 0.61 -15.61
N TYR A 213 -14.82 1.58 -15.47
CA TYR A 213 -15.64 1.73 -14.28
C TYR A 213 -16.55 0.50 -14.07
N ALA A 214 -17.32 0.11 -15.08
CA ALA A 214 -18.22 -1.04 -15.00
C ALA A 214 -17.47 -2.35 -14.70
N GLU A 215 -16.37 -2.61 -15.40
CA GLU A 215 -15.49 -3.77 -15.18
C GLU A 215 -14.88 -3.75 -13.77
N SER A 216 -14.50 -2.57 -13.25
CA SER A 216 -13.99 -2.44 -11.88
C SER A 216 -15.07 -2.72 -10.83
N VAL A 217 -16.32 -2.32 -11.09
CA VAL A 217 -17.46 -2.64 -10.20
C VAL A 217 -17.73 -4.13 -10.19
N GLU A 218 -17.81 -4.75 -11.37
CA GLU A 218 -18.04 -6.19 -11.50
C GLU A 218 -16.93 -6.99 -10.81
N GLU A 219 -15.67 -6.66 -11.06
CA GLU A 219 -14.54 -7.36 -10.45
C GLU A 219 -14.49 -7.16 -8.93
N TYR A 220 -14.82 -5.97 -8.43
CA TYR A 220 -14.88 -5.72 -6.99
C TYR A 220 -15.99 -6.54 -6.33
N LEU A 221 -17.22 -6.50 -6.88
CA LEU A 221 -18.34 -7.30 -6.38
C LEU A 221 -18.05 -8.80 -6.42
N ARG A 222 -17.40 -9.27 -7.49
CA ARG A 222 -16.97 -10.67 -7.62
C ARG A 222 -16.02 -11.08 -6.49
N ARG A 223 -15.00 -10.26 -6.18
CA ARG A 223 -14.06 -10.51 -5.08
C ARG A 223 -14.73 -10.43 -3.70
N GLU A 224 -15.64 -9.48 -3.53
CA GLU A 224 -16.36 -9.29 -2.28
C GLU A 224 -17.39 -10.39 -2.01
N GLY A 225 -17.86 -11.09 -3.05
CA GLY A 225 -18.72 -12.27 -2.92
C GLY A 225 -18.15 -13.33 -1.96
N ASP A 226 -16.83 -13.49 -1.95
CA ASP A 226 -16.08 -14.41 -1.08
C ASP A 226 -15.58 -13.78 0.23
N SER A 227 -16.01 -12.56 0.54
CA SER A 227 -15.64 -11.81 1.75
C SER A 227 -16.78 -11.77 2.77
N ASP A 228 -16.40 -11.90 4.04
CA ASP A 228 -17.30 -11.78 5.21
C ASP A 228 -17.55 -10.30 5.54
N ILE A 229 -16.51 -9.46 5.40
CA ILE A 229 -16.56 -8.01 5.59
C ILE A 229 -16.81 -7.33 4.24
N ARG A 230 -18.02 -6.79 4.08
CA ARG A 230 -18.49 -6.15 2.85
C ARG A 230 -18.67 -4.66 3.03
N ILE A 231 -18.27 -3.87 2.05
CA ILE A 231 -18.42 -2.42 2.01
C ILE A 231 -18.94 -1.90 0.66
N SER A 232 -19.18 -2.75 -0.34
CA SER A 232 -19.54 -2.33 -1.70
C SER A 232 -20.72 -1.36 -1.79
N ASP A 233 -21.81 -1.60 -1.06
CA ASP A 233 -22.98 -0.72 -1.04
C ASP A 233 -22.62 0.71 -0.62
N TRP A 234 -21.84 0.83 0.45
CA TRP A 234 -21.33 2.11 0.93
C TRP A 234 -20.31 2.68 -0.06
N LEU A 235 -19.35 1.88 -0.50
CA LEU A 235 -18.26 2.28 -1.40
C LEU A 235 -18.82 2.87 -2.69
N PHE A 236 -19.74 2.17 -3.37
CA PHE A 236 -20.27 2.62 -4.66
C PHE A 236 -21.24 3.78 -4.55
N LYS A 237 -21.86 3.98 -3.39
CA LYS A 237 -22.62 5.19 -3.10
C LYS A 237 -21.69 6.39 -2.88
N GLU A 238 -20.70 6.24 -2.01
CA GLU A 238 -19.87 7.34 -1.54
C GLU A 238 -18.76 7.73 -2.53
N ILE A 239 -18.24 6.78 -3.32
CA ILE A 239 -17.23 7.05 -4.36
C ILE A 239 -17.76 7.96 -5.47
N ARG A 240 -19.08 8.19 -5.54
CA ARG A 240 -19.67 9.17 -6.45
C ARG A 240 -19.54 10.60 -5.95
N GLN A 241 -19.49 10.77 -4.63
CA GLN A 241 -19.61 12.06 -3.96
C GLN A 241 -18.25 12.58 -3.48
N GLN A 242 -17.33 11.68 -3.16
CA GLN A 242 -16.02 12.06 -2.59
C GLN A 242 -14.88 11.12 -3.01
N PRO A 243 -13.63 11.60 -3.04
CA PRO A 243 -12.47 10.75 -3.25
C PRO A 243 -12.34 9.70 -2.14
N LEU A 244 -12.40 8.42 -2.52
CA LEU A 244 -12.21 7.30 -1.60
C LEU A 244 -10.89 6.56 -1.78
N LEU A 245 -10.14 6.89 -2.84
CA LEU A 245 -8.92 6.22 -3.24
C LEU A 245 -7.83 7.24 -3.60
N TYR A 246 -6.59 7.00 -3.17
CA TYR A 246 -5.42 7.77 -3.61
C TYR A 246 -4.82 7.22 -4.90
N THR A 247 -4.91 5.90 -5.13
CA THR A 247 -4.53 5.22 -6.38
C THR A 247 -5.55 4.10 -6.64
N VAL A 248 -5.33 3.24 -7.65
CA VAL A 248 -6.23 2.09 -7.89
C VAL A 248 -6.34 1.15 -6.69
N ASN A 249 -5.37 1.12 -5.78
CA ASN A 249 -5.30 0.16 -4.67
C ASN A 249 -4.94 0.78 -3.32
N HIS A 250 -4.85 2.11 -3.24
CA HIS A 250 -4.56 2.83 -1.99
C HIS A 250 -5.84 3.48 -1.46
N PRO A 251 -6.56 2.84 -0.53
CA PRO A 251 -7.74 3.43 0.07
C PRO A 251 -7.44 4.64 0.96
N THR A 252 -8.39 5.57 1.00
CA THR A 252 -8.42 6.66 1.99
C THR A 252 -8.77 6.13 3.39
N THR A 253 -8.58 6.96 4.41
CA THR A 253 -8.97 6.64 5.79
C THR A 253 -10.47 6.36 5.92
N ALA A 254 -11.33 6.97 5.08
CA ALA A 254 -12.76 6.70 5.09
C ALA A 254 -13.08 5.24 4.76
N VAL A 255 -12.44 4.69 3.72
CA VAL A 255 -12.58 3.27 3.33
C VAL A 255 -12.04 2.36 4.43
N LEU A 256 -10.86 2.66 4.99
CA LEU A 256 -10.29 1.88 6.09
C LEU A 256 -11.21 1.87 7.33
N THR A 257 -11.82 3.02 7.63
CA THR A 257 -12.77 3.17 8.74
C THR A 257 -14.01 2.32 8.52
N GLU A 258 -14.54 2.29 7.29
CA GLU A 258 -15.70 1.46 6.96
C GLU A 258 -15.40 -0.04 7.06
N ILE A 259 -14.24 -0.49 6.58
CA ILE A 259 -13.79 -1.88 6.76
C ILE A 259 -13.65 -2.22 8.24
N ALA A 260 -12.99 -1.35 9.02
CA ALA A 260 -12.79 -1.54 10.45
C ALA A 260 -14.12 -1.59 11.22
N ARG A 261 -15.08 -0.71 10.86
CA ARG A 261 -16.43 -0.69 11.43
C ARG A 261 -17.15 -2.02 11.21
N ASN A 262 -17.15 -2.52 9.98
CA ASN A 262 -17.82 -3.78 9.65
C ASN A 262 -17.10 -4.99 10.25
N ALA A 263 -15.77 -4.94 10.41
CA ALA A 263 -15.02 -5.94 11.17
C ALA A 263 -15.38 -5.94 12.67
N CYS A 264 -15.51 -4.78 13.31
CA CYS A 264 -15.97 -4.71 14.70
C CYS A 264 -17.38 -5.30 14.86
N LEU A 265 -18.30 -4.99 13.95
CA LEU A 265 -19.65 -5.56 13.95
C LEU A 265 -19.62 -7.08 13.80
N TRP A 266 -18.80 -7.60 12.87
CA TRP A 266 -18.64 -9.03 12.65
C TRP A 266 -18.10 -9.77 13.88
N PHE A 267 -17.06 -9.23 14.52
CA PHE A 267 -16.46 -9.83 15.72
C PHE A 267 -17.23 -9.54 17.03
N GLY A 268 -18.33 -8.79 16.97
CA GLY A 268 -19.12 -8.42 18.16
C GLY A 268 -18.36 -7.48 19.11
N LEU A 269 -17.47 -6.64 18.58
CA LEU A 269 -16.67 -5.69 19.35
C LEU A 269 -17.36 -4.34 19.46
N GLY A 270 -17.28 -3.72 20.63
CA GLY A 270 -17.62 -2.31 20.80
C GLY A 270 -16.59 -1.42 20.09
N TRP A 271 -17.06 -0.33 19.49
CA TRP A 271 -16.21 0.60 18.75
C TRP A 271 -16.69 2.05 18.84
N VAL A 272 -15.77 2.97 18.59
CA VAL A 272 -16.04 4.40 18.43
C VAL A 272 -15.50 4.86 17.07
N LEU A 273 -16.11 5.90 16.50
CA LEU A 273 -15.55 6.52 15.30
C LEU A 273 -14.21 7.18 15.66
N PRO A 274 -13.14 6.93 14.86
CA PRO A 274 -11.86 7.54 15.14
C PRO A 274 -11.90 9.01 14.77
N VAL A 275 -11.18 9.85 15.52
CA VAL A 275 -10.94 11.23 15.10
C VAL A 275 -9.91 11.18 13.96
N PRO A 276 -10.17 11.74 12.77
CA PRO A 276 -9.30 11.58 11.60
C PRO A 276 -7.83 11.99 11.81
N VAL A 277 -7.56 12.97 12.68
CA VAL A 277 -6.19 13.41 13.00
C VAL A 277 -5.40 12.38 13.80
N LEU A 278 -6.07 11.45 14.48
CA LEU A 278 -5.47 10.42 15.31
C LEU A 278 -5.23 9.11 14.55
N THR A 279 -5.83 8.93 13.37
CA THR A 279 -5.60 7.76 12.52
C THR A 279 -4.61 8.10 11.42
N SER A 280 -3.38 7.60 11.55
CA SER A 280 -2.39 7.71 10.49
C SER A 280 -2.68 6.72 9.36
N ASN A 281 -2.74 7.25 8.13
CA ASN A 281 -2.79 6.45 6.92
C ASN A 281 -1.54 6.76 6.08
N ASP A 282 -0.57 5.86 6.09
CA ASP A 282 0.69 6.01 5.37
C ASP A 282 0.47 6.01 3.85
N LEU A 283 -0.62 5.42 3.36
CA LEU A 283 -0.98 5.43 1.93
C LEU A 283 -1.27 6.85 1.42
N SER A 284 -1.72 7.75 2.31
CA SER A 284 -1.92 9.16 1.99
C SER A 284 -0.62 9.94 1.78
N ARG A 285 0.51 9.37 2.21
CA ARG A 285 1.84 10.00 2.15
C ARG A 285 2.71 9.42 1.04
N ASP A 286 2.31 8.27 0.50
CA ASP A 286 3.01 7.58 -0.58
C ASP A 286 2.69 8.23 -1.93
N ILE A 287 1.73 7.70 -2.68
CA ILE A 287 1.37 8.18 -4.02
C ILE A 287 -0.11 8.57 -4.06
N ILE A 288 -0.40 9.76 -4.60
CA ILE A 288 -1.76 10.21 -4.89
C ILE A 288 -1.83 10.53 -6.38
N TRP A 289 -2.78 9.86 -7.05
CA TRP A 289 -3.13 10.04 -8.44
C TRP A 289 -4.37 10.93 -8.55
N PRO A 290 -4.42 11.89 -9.48
CA PRO A 290 -5.57 12.76 -9.63
C PRO A 290 -6.76 12.05 -10.29
N VAL A 291 -7.97 12.35 -9.83
CA VAL A 291 -9.20 12.06 -10.57
C VAL A 291 -9.42 13.18 -11.56
N HIS A 292 -8.96 12.97 -12.78
CA HIS A 292 -9.09 13.93 -13.88
C HIS A 292 -10.55 14.32 -14.12
N ARG A 293 -10.81 15.59 -14.42
CA ARG A 293 -12.15 16.12 -14.68
C ARG A 293 -12.92 15.32 -15.73
N VAL A 294 -12.22 14.84 -16.76
CA VAL A 294 -12.85 14.08 -17.83
C VAL A 294 -13.34 12.71 -17.38
N VAL A 295 -12.58 12.04 -16.50
CA VAL A 295 -12.99 10.78 -15.87
C VAL A 295 -14.24 11.03 -15.04
N ALA A 296 -14.22 12.05 -14.18
CA ALA A 296 -15.36 12.44 -13.35
C ALA A 296 -16.64 12.66 -14.17
N MET A 297 -16.55 13.45 -15.26
CA MET A 297 -17.69 13.71 -16.14
C MET A 297 -18.25 12.45 -16.80
N GLN A 298 -17.37 11.56 -17.28
CA GLN A 298 -17.80 10.40 -18.08
C GLN A 298 -18.38 9.28 -17.24
N VAL A 299 -17.81 9.04 -16.06
CA VAL A 299 -18.34 8.00 -15.18
C VAL A 299 -19.45 8.53 -14.29
N GLY A 300 -19.57 9.86 -14.09
CA GLY A 300 -20.61 10.50 -13.31
C GLY A 300 -20.24 10.64 -11.82
N LEU A 301 -19.08 11.26 -11.56
CA LEU A 301 -18.66 11.66 -10.22
C LEU A 301 -19.02 13.13 -9.99
N GLU A 302 -19.37 13.48 -8.76
CA GLU A 302 -19.68 14.85 -8.32
C GLU A 302 -18.41 15.65 -8.01
N TYR A 303 -17.24 15.02 -8.11
CA TYR A 303 -15.95 15.62 -7.83
C TYR A 303 -14.92 15.27 -8.91
N SER A 304 -13.92 16.13 -9.01
CA SER A 304 -12.63 15.86 -9.64
C SER A 304 -11.55 16.45 -8.75
N THR A 305 -10.32 15.96 -8.84
CA THR A 305 -9.19 16.59 -8.14
C THR A 305 -8.44 17.53 -9.09
N GLN A 306 -7.51 18.31 -8.54
CA GLN A 306 -6.54 19.04 -9.36
C GLN A 306 -5.64 18.04 -10.08
N ASP A 307 -5.20 18.35 -11.30
CA ASP A 307 -4.28 17.53 -12.11
C ASP A 307 -2.85 17.60 -11.58
N VAL A 308 -2.71 17.16 -10.34
CA VAL A 308 -1.51 17.23 -9.53
C VAL A 308 -1.28 15.87 -8.90
N PHE A 309 -0.05 15.40 -9.01
CA PHE A 309 0.40 14.12 -8.50
C PHE A 309 1.18 14.34 -7.21
N TRP A 310 1.00 13.44 -6.24
CA TRP A 310 1.81 13.40 -5.03
C TRP A 310 2.68 12.15 -5.03
N VAL A 311 3.94 12.29 -4.62
CA VAL A 311 4.85 11.17 -4.35
C VAL A 311 5.80 11.50 -3.22
N ASN A 312 5.77 10.75 -2.11
CA ASN A 312 6.76 10.86 -1.02
C ASN A 312 7.11 12.30 -0.60
N ARG A 313 6.09 13.16 -0.44
CA ARG A 313 6.17 14.61 -0.09
C ARG A 313 6.45 15.58 -1.22
N TYR A 314 6.60 15.11 -2.45
CA TYR A 314 6.73 15.94 -3.64
C TYR A 314 5.39 16.07 -4.34
N VAL A 315 5.14 17.27 -4.85
CA VAL A 315 3.98 17.60 -5.66
C VAL A 315 4.50 17.84 -7.07
N MET A 316 3.89 17.19 -8.06
CA MET A 316 4.20 17.38 -9.48
C MET A 316 2.93 17.77 -10.21
N ASP A 317 2.98 18.80 -11.04
CA ASP A 317 1.91 19.05 -12.00
C ASP A 317 1.98 18.05 -13.16
N LEU A 318 0.98 18.12 -14.06
CA LEU A 318 0.90 17.26 -15.23
C LEU A 318 2.12 17.39 -16.17
N ASP A 319 2.62 18.61 -16.38
CA ASP A 319 3.71 18.88 -17.30
C ASP A 319 5.04 18.30 -16.78
N GLU A 320 5.30 18.46 -15.48
CA GLU A 320 6.43 17.84 -14.79
C GLU A 320 6.32 16.32 -14.78
N PHE A 321 5.14 15.75 -14.51
CA PHE A 321 4.92 14.31 -14.53
C PHE A 321 5.21 13.72 -15.92
N ILE A 322 4.71 14.33 -17.00
CA ILE A 322 4.99 13.91 -18.37
C ILE A 322 6.49 13.99 -18.66
N TRP A 323 7.11 15.13 -18.37
CA TRP A 323 8.54 15.34 -18.63
C TRP A 323 9.43 14.32 -17.90
N ARG A 324 9.21 14.11 -16.60
CA ARG A 324 9.98 13.12 -15.82
C ARG A 324 9.74 11.70 -16.30
N SER A 325 8.52 11.37 -16.71
CA SER A 325 8.20 10.05 -17.27
C SER A 325 8.97 9.80 -18.57
N TYR A 326 8.97 10.75 -19.50
CA TYR A 326 9.72 10.65 -20.75
C TYR A 326 11.23 10.50 -20.51
N ARG A 327 11.78 11.27 -19.57
CA ARG A 327 13.19 11.15 -19.15
C ARG A 327 13.51 9.75 -18.63
N LEU A 328 12.65 9.19 -17.78
CA LEU A 328 12.86 7.86 -17.23
C LEU A 328 12.73 6.76 -18.28
N TYR A 329 11.74 6.87 -19.18
CA TYR A 329 11.50 5.89 -20.23
C TYR A 329 12.62 5.88 -21.28
N ALA A 330 13.19 7.05 -21.60
CA ALA A 330 14.33 7.16 -22.51
C ALA A 330 15.62 6.50 -21.98
N ASN A 331 15.71 6.26 -20.67
CA ASN A 331 16.83 5.58 -20.04
C ASN A 331 16.62 4.05 -19.90
N GLN A 332 15.47 3.52 -20.34
CA GLN A 332 15.20 2.08 -20.33
C GLN A 332 15.63 1.44 -21.65
N ASP A 333 15.77 0.10 -21.66
CA ASP A 333 15.85 -0.62 -22.92
C ASP A 333 14.56 -0.43 -23.72
N ARG A 334 14.69 0.15 -24.92
CA ARG A 334 13.53 0.55 -25.74
C ARG A 334 12.72 -0.65 -26.22
N GLN A 335 13.35 -1.79 -26.48
CA GLN A 335 12.65 -2.99 -26.94
C GLN A 335 11.89 -3.64 -25.79
N GLU A 336 12.51 -3.77 -24.61
CA GLU A 336 11.87 -4.33 -23.42
C GLU A 336 10.70 -3.46 -22.95
N PHE A 337 10.88 -2.13 -22.93
CA PHE A 337 9.82 -1.20 -22.55
C PHE A 337 8.64 -1.25 -23.51
N ALA A 338 8.89 -1.24 -24.82
CA ALA A 338 7.84 -1.34 -25.84
C ALA A 338 7.12 -2.69 -25.79
N ALA A 339 7.84 -3.79 -25.56
CA ALA A 339 7.25 -5.10 -25.38
C ALA A 339 6.34 -5.14 -24.14
N ALA A 340 6.79 -4.58 -23.01
CA ALA A 340 5.96 -4.45 -21.80
C ALA A 340 4.71 -3.61 -22.05
N ALA A 341 4.82 -2.49 -22.78
CA ALA A 341 3.67 -1.66 -23.17
C ALA A 341 2.69 -2.44 -24.07
N ALA A 342 3.19 -3.23 -25.02
CA ALA A 342 2.37 -4.06 -25.90
C ALA A 342 1.52 -5.08 -25.13
N THR A 343 2.06 -5.71 -24.07
CA THR A 343 1.28 -6.63 -23.20
C THR A 343 0.09 -5.96 -22.50
N ARG A 344 0.08 -4.62 -22.42
CA ARG A 344 -1.01 -3.80 -21.86
C ARG A 344 -1.90 -3.15 -22.93
N GLY A 345 -1.68 -3.48 -24.20
CA GLY A 345 -2.38 -2.89 -25.34
C GLY A 345 -2.03 -1.41 -25.57
N LEU A 346 -0.79 -1.01 -25.25
CA LEU A 346 -0.35 0.40 -25.32
C LEU A 346 0.60 0.73 -26.46
N ALA A 347 0.98 -0.26 -27.30
CA ALA A 347 1.81 -0.05 -28.48
C ALA A 347 1.06 0.74 -29.58
#